data_AF-A0A6I9VST1-F1
#
_entry.id   AF-A0A6I9VST1-F1
#
_cell.length_a   1.000
_cell.length_b   1.000
_cell.length_c   1.000
_cell.angle_alpha   90.00
_cell.angle_beta   90.00
_cell.angle_gamma   90.00
#
_symmetry.space_group_name_H-M   'P 1'
#
loop_
_entity.id
_entity.type
_entity.pdbx_description
1 polymer ?
#
loop_
_entity_poly.entity_id
_entity_poly.type
_entity_poly.pdbx_seq_one_letter_code
_entity_poly.pdbx_strand_id
1 'polypeptide(L)'
;MDYTEKSDDNDLIKCLKQEAARWACILGESRCLSNAVSKLTWHIDNPTENKLLPWWKEWTFCNGLMGSNSTQLWQSVWNILKESSDNKFLTFLSRSPCVIYNLAQLEDIRRKIIIRI
;
A
#
# COMPACT_ATOMS: atom_id res chain seq x y z
N MET A 1 -5.47 5.41 17.62
CA MET A 1 -4.18 4.84 18.07
C MET A 1 -3.08 5.29 17.13
N ASP A 2 -1.84 5.37 17.62
CA ASP A 2 -0.67 5.54 16.75
C ASP A 2 -0.13 4.15 16.41
N TYR A 3 -0.06 3.85 15.11
CA TYR A 3 0.41 2.56 14.60
C TYR A 3 1.92 2.57 14.28
N THR A 4 2.59 3.69 14.53
CA THR A 4 3.99 3.91 14.16
C THR A 4 4.92 3.19 15.14
N GLU A 5 5.76 2.33 14.58
CA GLU A 5 6.88 1.74 15.32
C GLU A 5 7.89 2.83 15.68
N LYS A 6 8.34 2.79 16.93
CA LYS A 6 9.48 3.58 17.40
C LYS A 6 10.70 2.69 17.49
N SER A 7 11.87 3.29 17.32
CA SER A 7 13.14 2.53 17.35
C SER A 7 13.41 1.88 18.71
N ASP A 8 12.94 2.51 19.79
CA ASP A 8 13.04 2.07 21.18
C ASP A 8 11.94 1.10 21.61
N ASP A 9 10.95 0.82 20.75
CA ASP A 9 9.96 -0.22 21.02
C ASP A 9 10.64 -1.60 21.07
N ASN A 10 10.29 -2.42 22.07
CA ASN A 10 10.65 -3.83 22.05
C ASN A 10 9.89 -4.59 20.95
N ASP A 11 10.37 -5.79 20.62
CA ASP A 11 9.84 -6.57 19.50
C ASP A 11 8.35 -6.93 19.69
N LEU A 12 7.91 -7.19 20.92
CA LEU A 12 6.50 -7.46 21.22
C LEU A 12 5.61 -6.25 20.91
N ILE A 13 6.03 -5.05 21.32
CA ILE A 13 5.30 -3.81 21.04
C ILE A 13 5.28 -3.52 19.53
N LYS A 14 6.38 -3.75 18.82
CA LYS A 14 6.43 -3.63 17.35
C LYS A 14 5.43 -4.57 16.69
N CYS A 15 5.43 -5.85 17.04
CA CYS A 15 4.47 -6.83 16.52
C CYS A 15 3.02 -6.45 16.83
N LEU A 16 2.72 -5.98 18.04
CA LEU A 16 1.37 -5.53 18.40
C LEU A 16 0.93 -4.33 17.57
N LYS A 17 1.82 -3.37 17.30
CA LYS A 17 1.54 -2.22 16.44
C LYS A 17 1.29 -2.63 14.99
N GLN A 18 2.10 -3.54 14.44
CA GLN A 18 1.90 -4.09 13.10
C GLN A 18 0.53 -4.76 12.97
N GLU A 19 0.16 -5.58 13.96
CA GLU A 19 -1.12 -6.29 13.93
C GLU A 19 -2.30 -5.33 14.10
N ALA A 20 -2.19 -4.35 15.01
CA ALA A 20 -3.19 -3.29 15.15
C ALA A 20 -3.36 -2.49 13.85
N ALA A 21 -2.27 -2.13 13.17
CA ALA A 21 -2.30 -1.45 11.88
C ALA A 21 -2.96 -2.30 10.80
N ARG A 22 -2.66 -3.60 10.77
CA ARG A 22 -3.25 -4.53 9.82
C ARG A 22 -4.77 -4.61 9.99
N TRP A 23 -5.24 -4.86 11.22
CA TRP A 23 -6.68 -4.96 11.49
C TRP A 23 -7.41 -3.64 11.28
N ALA A 24 -6.84 -2.51 11.70
CA ALA A 24 -7.46 -1.20 11.48
C ALA A 24 -7.71 -0.93 9.98
N CYS A 25 -6.72 -1.21 9.12
CA CYS A 25 -6.87 -1.01 7.68
C CYS A 25 -7.84 -2.02 7.04
N ILE A 26 -7.83 -3.30 7.47
CA ILE A 26 -8.82 -4.30 7.02
C ILE A 26 -10.25 -3.87 7.35
N LEU A 27 -10.45 -3.23 8.50
CA LEU A 27 -11.74 -2.71 8.94
C LEU A 27 -12.10 -1.36 8.29
N GLY A 28 -11.28 -0.84 7.38
CA GLY A 28 -11.52 0.42 6.67
C GLY A 28 -11.36 1.66 7.55
N GLU A 29 -10.59 1.58 8.63
CA GLU A 29 -10.34 2.71 9.53
C GLU A 29 -9.62 3.84 8.79
N SER A 30 -10.22 5.04 8.78
CA SER A 30 -9.79 6.13 7.90
C SER A 30 -8.37 6.62 8.20
N ARG A 31 -7.96 6.66 9.49
CA ARG A 31 -6.59 7.04 9.85
C ARG A 31 -5.59 6.02 9.39
N CYS A 32 -5.89 4.72 9.49
CA CYS A 32 -5.03 3.66 8.97
C CYS A 32 -4.78 3.84 7.46
N LEU A 33 -5.85 4.02 6.69
CA LEU A 33 -5.75 4.23 5.24
C LEU A 33 -4.97 5.51 4.92
N SER A 34 -5.26 6.63 5.59
CA SER A 34 -4.53 7.89 5.39
C SER A 34 -3.04 7.73 5.71
N ASN A 35 -2.70 7.04 6.80
CA ASN A 35 -1.31 6.80 7.16
C ASN A 35 -0.60 5.94 6.12
N ALA A 36 -1.27 4.93 5.58
CA ALA A 36 -0.73 4.10 4.52
C ALA A 36 -0.50 4.90 3.23
N VAL A 37 -1.44 5.78 2.86
CA VAL A 37 -1.29 6.69 1.71
C VAL A 37 -0.08 7.60 1.91
N SER A 38 0.02 8.27 3.06
CA SER A 38 1.17 9.14 3.37
C SER A 38 2.49 8.39 3.32
N LYS A 39 2.53 7.16 3.86
CA LYS A 39 3.75 6.33 3.86
C LYS A 39 4.12 5.87 2.45
N LEU A 40 3.14 5.55 1.62
CA LEU A 40 3.33 5.17 0.22
C LEU A 40 3.85 6.35 -0.60
N THR A 41 3.22 7.52 -0.49
CA THR A 41 3.68 8.75 -1.17
C THR A 41 5.11 9.09 -0.76
N TRP A 42 5.41 9.07 0.55
CA TRP A 42 6.76 9.30 1.05
C TRP A 42 7.79 8.32 0.43
N HIS A 43 7.44 7.04 0.32
CA HIS A 43 8.33 6.06 -0.34
C HIS A 43 8.53 6.38 -1.82
N ILE A 44 7.46 6.72 -2.54
CA ILE A 44 7.49 7.00 -3.99
C ILE A 44 8.27 8.27 -4.32
N ASP A 45 8.20 9.30 -3.47
CA ASP A 45 8.90 10.57 -3.70
C ASP A 45 10.42 10.39 -3.79
N ASN A 46 10.99 9.42 -3.05
CA ASN A 46 12.40 9.05 -3.18
C ASN A 46 12.64 7.59 -2.74
N PRO A 47 12.41 6.58 -3.60
CA PRO A 47 12.44 5.17 -3.20
C PRO A 47 13.81 4.68 -2.69
N THR A 48 14.88 5.37 -3.10
CA THR A 48 16.26 5.07 -2.73
C THR A 48 16.57 5.52 -1.30
N GLU A 49 16.11 6.70 -0.90
CA GLU A 49 16.34 7.25 0.45
C GLU A 49 15.23 6.87 1.42
N ASN A 50 13.98 6.93 0.97
CA ASN A 50 12.78 6.66 1.75
C ASN A 50 12.44 5.16 1.77
N LYS A 51 13.38 4.35 2.27
CA LYS A 51 13.24 2.90 2.26
C LYS A 51 12.17 2.43 3.24
N LEU A 52 11.29 1.56 2.75
CA LEU A 52 10.37 0.81 3.60
C LEU A 52 11.09 -0.39 4.23
N LEU A 53 10.85 -0.60 5.52
CA LEU A 53 11.21 -1.84 6.20
C LEU A 53 10.50 -3.02 5.52
N PRO A 54 11.15 -4.19 5.39
CA PRO A 54 10.58 -5.32 4.68
C PRO A 54 9.16 -5.71 5.10
N TRP A 55 8.87 -5.73 6.41
CA TRP A 55 7.56 -6.09 6.96
C TRP A 55 6.48 -5.02 6.77
N TRP A 56 6.84 -3.77 6.50
CA TRP A 56 5.89 -2.69 6.20
C TRP A 56 5.57 -2.56 4.72
N LYS A 57 6.29 -3.24 3.82
CA LYS A 57 6.08 -3.13 2.37
C LYS A 57 4.67 -3.52 1.97
N GLU A 58 4.17 -4.67 2.45
CA GLU A 58 2.80 -5.13 2.12
C GLU A 58 1.76 -4.11 2.51
N TRP A 59 1.78 -3.78 3.80
CA TRP A 59 0.81 -2.90 4.40
C TRP A 59 0.81 -1.52 3.72
N THR A 60 2.00 -0.99 3.39
CA THR A 60 2.13 0.34 2.76
C THR A 60 1.57 0.34 1.36
N PHE A 61 2.00 -0.60 0.50
CA PHE A 61 1.54 -0.62 -0.89
C PHE A 61 0.06 -0.98 -1.00
N CYS A 62 -0.42 -2.00 -0.27
CA CYS A 62 -1.82 -2.40 -0.34
C CYS A 62 -2.77 -1.32 0.21
N ASN A 63 -2.54 -0.87 1.44
CA ASN A 63 -3.47 0.05 2.08
C ASN A 63 -3.31 1.48 1.55
N GLY A 64 -2.11 1.87 1.11
CA GLY A 64 -1.88 3.17 0.49
C GLY A 64 -2.56 3.29 -0.88
N LEU A 65 -2.57 2.21 -1.67
CA LEU A 65 -3.33 2.18 -2.92
C LEU A 65 -4.85 2.07 -2.67
N MET A 66 -5.27 1.31 -1.66
CA MET A 66 -6.69 1.20 -1.28
C MET A 66 -7.26 2.51 -0.73
N GLY A 67 -6.48 3.25 0.06
CA GLY A 67 -6.86 4.53 0.64
C GLY A 67 -6.80 5.71 -0.34
N SER A 68 -6.25 5.51 -1.54
CA SER A 68 -6.03 6.56 -2.53
C SER A 68 -6.85 6.32 -3.80
N ASN A 69 -7.63 7.32 -4.20
CA ASN A 69 -8.28 7.36 -5.51
C ASN A 69 -7.39 7.98 -6.61
N SER A 70 -6.09 8.17 -6.33
CA SER A 70 -5.17 8.84 -7.26
C SER A 70 -4.62 7.88 -8.31
N THR A 71 -5.08 8.04 -9.56
CA THR A 71 -4.53 7.33 -10.73
C THR A 71 -3.02 7.55 -10.88
N GLN A 72 -2.53 8.75 -10.53
CA GLN A 72 -1.11 9.07 -10.61
C GLN A 72 -0.28 8.24 -9.62
N LEU A 73 -0.78 8.07 -8.39
CA LEU A 73 -0.11 7.24 -7.38
C LEU A 73 -0.02 5.77 -7.85
N TRP A 74 -1.10 5.26 -8.44
CA TRP A 74 -1.13 3.93 -9.06
C TRP A 74 -0.09 3.78 -10.19
N GLN A 75 0.03 4.78 -11.07
CA GLN A 75 1.01 4.79 -12.15
C GLN A 75 2.45 4.82 -11.62
N SER A 76 2.74 5.63 -10.60
CA SER A 76 4.05 5.70 -9.97
C SER A 76 4.45 4.37 -9.33
N VAL A 77 3.52 3.72 -8.60
CA VAL A 77 3.75 2.37 -8.09
C VAL A 77 4.08 1.43 -9.25
N TRP A 78 3.25 1.39 -10.29
CA TRP A 78 3.47 0.50 -11.44
C TRP A 78 4.85 0.67 -12.09
N ASN A 79 5.32 1.90 -12.23
CA ASN A 79 6.64 2.18 -12.80
C ASN A 79 7.78 1.65 -11.92
N ILE A 80 7.72 1.90 -10.60
CA ILE A 80 8.71 1.38 -9.64
C ILE A 80 8.78 -0.16 -9.72
N LEU A 81 7.63 -0.82 -9.87
CA LEU A 81 7.58 -2.28 -9.95
C LEU A 81 8.16 -2.81 -11.24
N LYS A 82 7.84 -2.16 -12.36
CA LYS A 82 8.39 -2.50 -13.67
C LYS A 82 9.92 -2.39 -13.69
N GLU A 83 10.48 -1.37 -13.04
CA GLU A 83 11.92 -1.14 -12.93
C GLU A 83 12.60 -2.14 -11.97
N SER A 84 11.90 -2.60 -10.94
CA SER A 84 12.48 -3.51 -9.93
C SER A 84 12.82 -4.90 -10.47
N SER A 85 12.31 -5.31 -11.63
CA SER A 85 12.41 -6.69 -12.20
C SER A 85 11.99 -7.81 -11.24
N ASP A 86 11.41 -7.48 -10.09
CA ASP A 86 11.08 -8.42 -9.03
C ASP A 86 9.68 -8.99 -9.25
N ASN A 87 9.61 -10.04 -10.06
CA ASN A 87 8.38 -10.81 -10.28
C ASN A 87 7.71 -11.24 -8.97
N LYS A 88 8.44 -11.35 -7.85
CA LYS A 88 7.86 -11.67 -6.55
C LYS A 88 6.99 -10.53 -6.02
N PHE A 89 7.34 -9.28 -6.28
CA PHE A 89 6.52 -8.14 -5.85
C PHE A 89 5.24 -8.01 -6.68
N LEU A 90 5.31 -8.23 -7.99
CA LEU A 90 4.12 -8.31 -8.86
C LEU A 90 3.23 -9.52 -8.49
N THR A 91 3.85 -10.65 -8.13
CA THR A 91 3.14 -11.84 -7.62
C THR A 91 2.49 -11.55 -6.26
N PHE A 92 3.14 -10.78 -5.41
CA PHE A 92 2.64 -10.36 -4.12
C PHE A 92 1.43 -9.43 -4.27
N LEU A 93 1.51 -8.38 -5.09
CA LEU A 93 0.33 -7.55 -5.35
C LEU A 93 -0.82 -8.33 -6.00
N SER A 94 -0.55 -9.25 -6.93
CA SER A 94 -1.62 -10.03 -7.57
C SER A 94 -2.22 -11.13 -6.67
N ARG A 95 -1.53 -11.55 -5.60
CA ARG A 95 -1.98 -12.62 -4.68
C ARG A 95 -2.42 -12.09 -3.32
N SER A 96 -2.06 -10.86 -2.94
CA SER A 96 -2.53 -10.28 -1.69
C SER A 96 -4.03 -9.94 -1.81
N PRO A 97 -4.87 -10.40 -0.87
CA PRO A 97 -6.33 -10.18 -0.89
C PRO A 97 -6.75 -8.70 -1.02
N CYS A 98 -5.87 -7.77 -0.63
CA CYS A 98 -6.07 -6.32 -0.75
C CYS A 98 -6.21 -5.80 -2.19
N VAL A 99 -5.56 -6.42 -3.18
CA VAL A 99 -5.70 -6.03 -4.60
C VAL A 99 -6.90 -6.72 -5.23
N ILE A 100 -7.28 -7.91 -4.75
CA ILE A 100 -8.46 -8.64 -5.23
C ILE A 100 -9.75 -7.84 -4.94
N TYR A 101 -9.83 -7.16 -3.78
CA TYR A 101 -10.94 -6.23 -3.49
C TYR A 101 -11.01 -5.06 -4.49
N ASN A 102 -9.89 -4.72 -5.14
CA ASN A 102 -9.78 -3.66 -6.14
C ASN A 102 -9.83 -4.15 -7.60
N LEU A 103 -9.91 -5.45 -7.90
CA LEU A 103 -10.23 -5.89 -9.27
C LEU A 103 -11.60 -5.37 -9.71
N ALA A 104 -12.56 -5.29 -8.78
CA ALA A 104 -13.85 -4.65 -9.01
C ALA A 104 -13.72 -3.14 -9.36
N GLN A 105 -12.79 -2.42 -8.72
CA GLN A 105 -12.53 -1.00 -9.01
C GLN A 105 -11.71 -0.79 -10.30
N LEU A 106 -10.73 -1.65 -10.59
CA LEU A 106 -9.96 -1.63 -11.83
C LEU A 106 -10.83 -1.98 -13.05
N GLU A 107 -11.77 -2.92 -12.91
CA GLU A 107 -12.76 -3.18 -13.95
C GLU A 107 -13.73 -2.01 -14.17
N ASP A 108 -14.07 -1.25 -13.11
CA ASP A 108 -14.89 -0.04 -13.21
C ASP A 108 -14.11 1.13 -13.86
N ILE A 109 -12.84 1.33 -13.48
CA ILE A 109 -11.94 2.32 -14.11
C ILE A 109 -11.67 1.96 -15.58
N ARG A 110 -11.42 0.68 -15.88
CA ARG A 110 -11.22 0.19 -17.25
C ARG A 110 -12.48 0.37 -18.11
N ARG A 111 -13.68 0.11 -17.55
CA ARG A 111 -14.96 0.43 -18.21
C ARG A 111 -15.12 1.93 -18.48
N LYS A 112 -14.83 2.78 -17.50
CA LYS A 112 -14.96 4.25 -17.63
C LYS A 112 -13.98 4.86 -18.63
N ILE A 113 -12.81 4.26 -18.82
CA ILE A 113 -11.84 4.67 -19.84
C ILE A 113 -12.27 4.23 -21.25
N ILE A 114 -12.80 3.01 -21.39
CA ILE A 114 -13.23 2.47 -22.70
C ILE A 114 -14.51 3.16 -23.22
N ILE A 115 -15.42 3.60 -22.33
CA ILE A 115 -16.70 4.26 -22.71
C ILE A 115 -16.51 5.75 -23.07
N ARG A 116 -15.32 6.33 -22.88
CA ARG A 116 -14.99 7.72 -23.25
C ARG A 116 -14.33 7.87 -24.63
N ILE A 117 -14.50 6.89 -25.53
CA ILE A 117 -14.18 6.97 -26.97
C ILE A 117 -15.47 6.76 -27.77
#